data_AF-A0A945N3B4-F1
#
_entry.id   AF-A0A945N3B4-F1
#
_cell.length_a   1.000
_cell.length_b   1.000
_cell.length_c   1.000
_cell.angle_alpha   90.00
_cell.angle_beta   90.00
_cell.angle_gamma   90.00
#
_symmetry.space_group_name_H-M   'P 1'
#
loop_
_entity.id
_entity.type
_entity.pdbx_description
1 polymer ?
#
loop_
_entity_poly.entity_id
_entity_poly.type
_entity_poly.pdbx_seq_one_letter_code
_entity_poly.pdbx_strand_id
1 'polypeptide(L)'
;GTGPFAPLALLQTPFFGSDEVRFTLIDIHPAALACQAQIISVLGLEPYIEATIQADATQWQPPGGKKYHIAVAEVMERGLITEPQVAVTQMIANHLRSDGFLVPERIDLSLCLMCPEAEQERAEQSRDRLGEYFDLSGDSITDITPVLGDSAAPDRIFIDRVFSLTKSVAADYGITETGTIPLPAIQLPDPLPPGLALRVLTEITTFGNFALGDYASGLTFPEPLVDPPPLTPGGSYALGYETLGVPGLRLSQSEVPRSNQRDERSN
;
A
#
# COMPACT_ATOMS: atom_id res chain seq x y z
N GLY A 1 11.08 -5.85 6.74
CA GLY A 1 12.09 -4.77 6.80
C GLY A 1 12.66 -4.72 8.21
N THR A 2 13.45 -3.70 8.55
CA THR A 2 13.78 -3.39 9.96
C THR A 2 13.08 -2.13 10.49
N GLY A 3 11.95 -1.79 9.88
CA GLY A 3 11.00 -0.78 10.35
C GLY A 3 10.30 -1.17 11.67
N PRO A 4 9.28 -0.40 12.09
CA PRO A 4 8.67 -0.53 13.42
C PRO A 4 8.08 -1.92 13.76
N PHE A 5 7.65 -2.73 12.78
CA PHE A 5 7.16 -4.08 13.06
C PHE A 5 8.27 -5.08 13.33
N ALA A 6 9.51 -4.85 12.91
CA ALA A 6 10.62 -5.75 13.28
C ALA A 6 10.83 -5.79 14.81
N PRO A 7 10.96 -4.66 15.53
CA PRO A 7 10.92 -4.65 16.98
C PRO A 7 9.65 -5.27 17.56
N LEU A 8 8.45 -4.99 17.01
CA LEU A 8 7.21 -5.57 17.54
C LEU A 8 7.17 -7.09 17.41
N ALA A 9 7.61 -7.64 16.27
CA ALA A 9 7.68 -9.07 16.04
C ALA A 9 8.74 -9.74 16.94
N LEU A 10 9.89 -9.09 17.11
CA LEU A 10 10.95 -9.56 17.99
C LEU A 10 10.53 -9.58 19.46
N LEU A 11 9.71 -8.63 19.91
CA LEU A 11 9.16 -8.62 21.27
C LEU A 11 8.17 -9.77 21.54
N GLN A 12 7.67 -10.46 20.51
CA GLN A 12 6.86 -11.67 20.67
C GLN A 12 7.70 -12.94 20.86
N THR A 13 9.02 -12.89 20.62
CA THR A 13 9.91 -14.07 20.73
C THR A 13 9.85 -14.79 22.08
N PRO A 14 9.64 -14.15 23.26
CA PRO A 14 9.57 -14.88 24.53
C PRO A 14 8.41 -15.86 24.64
N PHE A 15 7.42 -15.80 23.74
CA PHE A 15 6.29 -16.73 23.70
C PHE A 15 6.59 -18.03 22.94
N PHE A 16 7.77 -18.16 22.31
CA PHE A 16 8.14 -19.28 21.45
C PHE A 16 9.54 -19.79 21.79
N GLY A 17 9.83 -21.04 21.46
CA GLY A 17 11.20 -21.53 21.35
C GLY A 17 11.91 -20.96 20.12
N SER A 18 13.24 -20.79 20.20
CA SER A 18 14.05 -20.34 19.05
C SER A 18 14.12 -21.36 17.90
N ASP A 19 13.70 -22.58 18.15
CA ASP A 19 13.49 -23.64 17.15
C ASP A 19 12.09 -23.56 16.50
N GLU A 20 11.12 -22.90 17.15
CA GLU A 20 9.77 -22.69 16.61
C GLU A 20 9.70 -21.46 15.71
N VAL A 21 10.39 -20.37 16.07
CA VAL A 21 10.38 -19.12 15.31
C VAL A 21 11.80 -18.60 15.11
N ARG A 22 12.12 -18.26 13.86
CA ARG A 22 13.36 -17.56 13.51
C ARG A 22 13.12 -16.46 12.49
N PHE A 23 13.89 -15.39 12.62
CA PHE A 23 13.77 -14.18 11.81
C PHE A 23 14.96 -14.03 10.86
N THR A 24 14.66 -13.67 9.61
CA THR A 24 15.63 -13.09 8.68
C THR A 24 15.28 -11.63 8.53
N LEU A 25 16.20 -10.75 8.92
CA LEU A 25 16.01 -9.30 8.88
C LEU A 25 16.71 -8.74 7.65
N ILE A 26 15.99 -7.96 6.85
CA ILE A 26 16.50 -7.37 5.61
C ILE A 26 16.23 -5.88 5.65
N ASP A 27 17.26 -5.09 5.37
CA ASP A 27 17.15 -3.64 5.20
C ASP A 27 18.20 -3.12 4.22
N ILE A 28 17.90 -2.05 3.50
CA ILE A 28 18.88 -1.40 2.62
C ILE A 28 19.82 -0.49 3.41
N HIS A 29 19.37 0.03 4.57
CA HIS A 29 20.11 0.99 5.36
C HIS A 29 20.92 0.33 6.48
N PRO A 30 22.27 0.46 6.48
CA PRO A 30 23.12 -0.16 7.49
C PRO A 30 22.87 0.41 8.90
N ALA A 31 22.43 1.67 9.01
CA ALA A 31 22.10 2.27 10.29
C ALA A 31 20.89 1.59 10.96
N ALA A 32 19.86 1.24 10.18
CA ALA A 32 18.69 0.53 10.70
C ALA A 32 19.07 -0.85 11.24
N LEU A 33 19.92 -1.58 10.50
CA LEU A 33 20.47 -2.86 10.94
C LEU A 33 21.32 -2.74 12.22
N ALA A 34 22.10 -1.68 12.35
CA ALA A 34 22.91 -1.43 13.55
C ALA A 34 22.03 -1.18 14.78
N CYS A 35 20.98 -0.36 14.65
CA CYS A 35 20.00 -0.14 15.72
C CYS A 35 19.30 -1.46 16.09
N GLN A 36 18.89 -2.24 15.09
CA GLN A 36 18.23 -3.52 15.31
C GLN A 36 19.14 -4.52 16.03
N ALA A 37 20.42 -4.56 15.71
CA ALA A 37 21.42 -5.39 16.39
C ALA A 37 21.58 -5.01 17.87
N GLN A 38 21.51 -3.72 18.21
CA GLN A 38 21.53 -3.28 19.60
C GLN A 38 20.30 -3.77 20.38
N ILE A 39 19.10 -3.66 19.79
CA ILE A 39 17.86 -4.15 20.40
C ILE A 39 17.93 -5.66 20.65
N ILE A 40 18.36 -6.41 19.63
CA ILE A 40 18.53 -7.87 19.72
C ILE A 40 19.47 -8.22 20.88
N SER A 41 20.60 -7.53 20.98
CA SER A 41 21.62 -7.83 21.98
C SER A 41 21.21 -7.49 23.40
N VAL A 42 20.57 -6.32 23.60
CA VAL A 42 20.09 -5.91 24.92
C VAL A 42 19.00 -6.84 25.45
N LEU A 43 18.15 -7.35 24.55
CA LEU A 43 17.04 -8.24 24.90
C LEU A 43 17.41 -9.74 24.87
N GLY A 44 18.64 -10.09 24.47
CA GLY A 44 19.11 -11.48 24.40
C GLY A 44 18.39 -12.33 23.34
N LEU A 45 18.01 -11.72 22.20
CA LEU A 45 17.19 -12.35 21.17
C LEU A 45 17.99 -13.03 20.06
N GLU A 46 19.33 -13.06 20.17
CA GLU A 46 20.22 -13.68 19.18
C GLU A 46 19.81 -15.10 18.77
N PRO A 47 19.33 -15.99 19.68
CA PRO A 47 18.90 -17.33 19.28
C PRO A 47 17.77 -17.35 18.24
N TYR A 48 16.95 -16.30 18.17
CA TYR A 48 15.82 -16.18 17.24
C TYR A 48 16.24 -15.57 15.90
N ILE A 49 17.47 -15.07 15.75
CA ILE A 49 17.93 -14.41 14.53
C ILE A 49 18.68 -15.41 13.67
N GLU A 50 18.09 -15.77 12.53
CA GLU A 50 18.78 -16.58 11.53
C GLU A 50 19.82 -15.77 10.76
N ALA A 51 19.45 -14.56 10.33
CA ALA A 51 20.31 -13.72 9.52
C ALA A 51 19.88 -12.25 9.59
N THR A 52 20.87 -11.36 9.47
CA THR A 52 20.68 -9.92 9.26
C THR A 52 21.37 -9.56 7.95
N ILE A 53 20.64 -8.99 7.01
CA ILE A 53 21.06 -8.83 5.62
C ILE A 53 20.91 -7.37 5.20
N GLN A 54 22.02 -6.76 4.78
CA GLN A 54 21.99 -5.48 4.11
C GLN A 54 21.75 -5.69 2.61
N ALA A 55 20.54 -5.42 2.13
CA ALA A 55 20.19 -5.59 0.72
C ALA A 55 18.97 -4.75 0.31
N ASP A 56 18.88 -4.47 -0.99
CA ASP A 56 17.62 -4.04 -1.61
C ASP A 56 16.66 -5.22 -1.69
N ALA A 57 15.55 -5.14 -0.94
CA ALA A 57 14.54 -6.20 -0.87
C ALA A 57 13.81 -6.44 -2.21
N THR A 58 13.84 -5.48 -3.14
CA THR A 58 13.26 -5.66 -4.48
C THR A 58 14.09 -6.60 -5.36
N GLN A 59 15.37 -6.79 -5.04
CA GLN A 59 16.32 -7.60 -5.82
C GLN A 59 16.86 -8.80 -5.03
N TRP A 60 16.67 -8.83 -3.72
CA TRP A 60 17.24 -9.86 -2.87
C TRP A 60 16.58 -11.22 -3.07
N GLN A 61 17.41 -12.25 -3.27
CA GLN A 61 16.97 -13.64 -3.36
C GLN A 61 17.45 -14.46 -2.16
N PRO A 62 16.59 -15.30 -1.58
CA PRO A 62 16.99 -16.17 -0.48
C PRO A 62 17.98 -17.24 -0.94
N PRO A 63 19.03 -17.50 -0.15
CA PRO A 63 19.98 -18.57 -0.42
C PRO A 63 19.28 -19.93 -0.60
N GLY A 64 19.67 -20.67 -1.64
CA GLY A 64 19.15 -22.02 -1.90
C GLY A 64 17.65 -22.07 -2.23
N GLY A 65 17.02 -20.96 -2.63
CA GLY A 65 15.59 -20.92 -2.95
C GLY A 65 14.69 -21.11 -1.73
N LYS A 66 15.21 -20.82 -0.53
CA LYS A 66 14.48 -20.97 0.73
C LYS A 66 13.13 -20.25 0.68
N LYS A 67 12.13 -20.89 1.28
CA LYS A 67 10.76 -20.36 1.39
C LYS A 67 10.45 -19.97 2.83
N TYR A 68 9.69 -18.90 2.99
CA TYR A 68 9.31 -18.34 4.29
C TYR A 68 7.85 -18.63 4.64
N HIS A 69 7.58 -18.82 5.94
CA HIS A 69 6.21 -19.01 6.47
C HIS A 69 5.46 -17.68 6.56
N ILE A 70 6.16 -16.61 6.96
CA ILE A 70 5.60 -15.27 7.11
C ILE A 70 6.60 -14.29 6.51
N ALA A 71 6.11 -13.30 5.79
CA ALA A 71 6.90 -12.14 5.39
C ALA A 71 6.17 -10.85 5.77
N VAL A 72 6.95 -9.92 6.32
CA VAL A 72 6.46 -8.62 6.79
C VAL A 72 7.13 -7.54 5.95
N ALA A 73 6.33 -6.84 5.15
CA ALA A 73 6.77 -5.78 4.24
C ALA A 73 6.21 -4.43 4.72
N GLU A 74 7.11 -3.62 5.26
CA GLU A 74 6.85 -2.29 5.81
C GLU A 74 7.61 -1.25 5.00
N VAL A 75 7.31 -1.18 3.71
CA VAL A 75 7.95 -0.25 2.78
C VAL A 75 6.83 0.47 2.01
N MET A 76 5.98 1.17 2.77
CA MET A 76 4.76 1.76 2.26
C MET A 76 4.57 3.22 2.67
N GLU A 77 4.05 3.97 1.70
CA GLU A 77 3.38 5.24 1.90
C GLU A 77 1.93 5.14 1.40
N ARG A 78 1.06 6.04 1.85
CA ARG A 78 -0.31 6.18 1.34
C ARG A 78 -0.32 6.33 -0.18
N GLY A 79 -1.30 5.74 -0.86
CA GLY A 79 -1.36 5.68 -2.32
C GLY A 79 -0.32 4.76 -2.96
N LEU A 80 0.49 4.05 -2.15
CA LEU A 80 1.66 3.29 -2.59
C LEU A 80 2.63 4.14 -3.44
N ILE A 81 2.77 5.40 -3.08
CA ILE A 81 3.75 6.30 -3.69
C ILE A 81 5.11 6.15 -3.02
N THR A 82 6.17 6.64 -3.67
CA THR A 82 7.55 6.75 -3.15
C THR A 82 8.24 5.42 -2.80
N GLU A 83 7.69 4.64 -1.87
CA GLU A 83 8.26 3.41 -1.33
C GLU A 83 7.92 2.19 -2.20
N PRO A 84 8.83 1.22 -2.34
CA PRO A 84 8.69 0.11 -3.29
C PRO A 84 7.82 -1.05 -2.79
N GLN A 85 6.69 -0.79 -2.11
CA GLN A 85 5.81 -1.82 -1.53
C GLN A 85 5.39 -2.88 -2.55
N VAL A 86 4.99 -2.46 -3.76
CA VAL A 86 4.53 -3.37 -4.82
C VAL A 86 5.67 -4.27 -5.26
N ALA A 87 6.83 -3.70 -5.60
CA ALA A 87 8.00 -4.46 -6.07
C ALA A 87 8.54 -5.42 -4.99
N VAL A 88 8.61 -4.96 -3.74
CA VAL A 88 9.00 -5.81 -2.60
C VAL A 88 8.00 -6.94 -2.39
N THR A 89 6.69 -6.65 -2.48
CA THR A 89 5.65 -7.68 -2.34
C THR A 89 5.74 -8.72 -3.45
N GLN A 90 5.98 -8.32 -4.70
CA GLN A 90 6.18 -9.24 -5.83
C GLN A 90 7.38 -10.15 -5.61
N MET A 91 8.50 -9.57 -5.19
CA MET A 91 9.72 -10.33 -4.92
C MET A 91 9.53 -11.32 -3.77
N ILE A 92 8.95 -10.87 -2.67
CA ILE A 92 8.71 -11.69 -1.47
C ILE A 92 7.66 -12.77 -1.72
N ALA A 93 6.59 -12.48 -2.45
CA ALA A 93 5.54 -13.44 -2.77
C ALA A 93 6.12 -14.69 -3.49
N ASN A 94 7.10 -14.48 -4.37
CA ASN A 94 7.83 -15.55 -5.03
C ASN A 94 8.69 -16.41 -4.09
N HIS A 95 8.93 -15.96 -2.85
CA HIS A 95 9.71 -16.65 -1.84
C HIS A 95 8.90 -17.03 -0.59
N LEU A 96 7.60 -16.80 -0.59
CA LEU A 96 6.69 -17.34 0.41
C LEU A 96 6.34 -18.79 0.08
N ARG A 97 6.11 -19.59 1.12
CA ARG A 97 5.46 -20.90 0.98
C ARG A 97 4.06 -20.73 0.43
N SER A 98 3.48 -21.77 -0.18
CA SER A 98 2.09 -21.72 -0.66
C SER A 98 1.08 -21.43 0.45
N ASP A 99 1.31 -21.99 1.65
CA ASP A 99 0.56 -21.77 2.89
C ASP A 99 1.08 -20.60 3.74
N GLY A 100 2.09 -19.86 3.27
CA GLY A 100 2.67 -18.74 4.00
C GLY A 100 1.83 -17.46 3.97
N PHE A 101 2.06 -16.58 4.92
CA PHE A 101 1.36 -15.31 5.09
C PHE A 101 2.22 -14.11 4.67
N LEU A 102 1.56 -13.11 4.10
CA LEU A 102 2.13 -11.78 3.85
C LEU A 102 1.45 -10.80 4.81
N VAL A 103 2.23 -9.92 5.43
CA VAL A 103 1.72 -8.83 6.26
C VAL A 103 2.23 -7.50 5.69
N PRO A 104 1.33 -6.57 5.29
CA PRO A 104 -0.13 -6.74 5.26
C PRO A 104 -0.60 -7.78 4.22
N GLU A 105 -1.74 -8.42 4.46
CA GLU A 105 -2.29 -9.45 3.56
C GLU A 105 -2.94 -8.86 2.31
N ARG A 106 -3.49 -7.65 2.41
CA ARG A 106 -4.11 -6.92 1.30
C ARG A 106 -3.92 -5.41 1.44
N ILE A 107 -3.62 -4.76 0.33
CA ILE A 107 -3.68 -3.31 0.19
C ILE A 107 -4.53 -2.99 -1.02
N ASP A 108 -5.60 -2.22 -0.83
CA ASP A 108 -6.48 -1.80 -1.92
C ASP A 108 -6.32 -0.29 -2.17
N LEU A 109 -6.17 0.09 -3.43
CA LEU A 109 -6.24 1.48 -3.85
C LEU A 109 -7.56 1.74 -4.57
N SER A 110 -8.22 2.82 -4.18
CA SER A 110 -9.45 3.28 -4.83
C SER A 110 -9.31 4.74 -5.26
N LEU A 111 -10.03 5.11 -6.31
CA LEU A 111 -10.10 6.50 -6.76
C LEU A 111 -11.41 7.12 -6.30
N CYS A 112 -11.33 8.35 -5.80
CA CYS A 112 -12.49 9.10 -5.35
C CYS A 112 -12.29 10.59 -5.59
N LEU A 113 -13.34 11.25 -6.05
CA LEU A 113 -13.41 12.70 -6.10
C LEU A 113 -13.87 13.22 -4.74
N MET A 114 -13.18 14.22 -4.19
CA MET A 114 -13.44 14.72 -2.84
C MET A 114 -13.29 16.23 -2.76
N CYS A 115 -14.08 16.89 -1.91
CA CYS A 115 -13.93 18.31 -1.58
C CYS A 115 -12.69 18.52 -0.69
N PRO A 116 -11.65 19.24 -1.15
CA PRO A 116 -10.40 19.41 -0.39
C PRO A 116 -10.60 19.98 1.02
N GLU A 117 -11.52 20.94 1.16
CA GLU A 117 -11.80 21.62 2.43
C GLU A 117 -12.41 20.66 3.46
N ALA A 118 -13.40 19.86 3.05
CA ALA A 118 -14.03 18.88 3.91
C ALA A 118 -13.05 17.77 4.33
N GLU A 119 -12.18 17.34 3.41
CA GLU A 119 -11.14 16.34 3.71
C GLU A 119 -10.06 16.85 4.67
N GLN A 120 -9.78 18.16 4.65
CA GLN A 120 -8.88 18.77 5.63
C GLN A 120 -9.51 18.76 7.03
N GLU A 121 -10.78 19.14 7.17
CA GLU A 121 -11.49 19.08 8.45
C GLU A 121 -11.54 17.65 9.01
N ARG A 122 -11.81 16.65 8.15
CA ARG A 122 -11.77 15.22 8.54
C ARG A 122 -10.38 14.78 9.00
N ALA A 123 -9.33 15.24 8.33
CA ALA A 123 -7.95 14.94 8.70
C ALA A 123 -7.59 15.51 10.08
N GLU A 124 -8.02 16.74 10.37
CA GLU A 124 -7.83 17.41 11.66
C GLU A 124 -8.58 16.67 12.79
N GLN A 125 -9.86 16.38 12.60
CA GLN A 125 -10.67 15.62 13.56
C GLN A 125 -10.10 14.23 13.86
N SER A 126 -9.53 13.56 12.85
CA SER A 126 -8.93 12.23 13.01
C SER A 126 -7.63 12.28 13.81
N ARG A 127 -6.83 13.34 13.63
CA ARG A 127 -5.60 13.56 14.41
C ARG A 127 -5.90 13.81 15.88
N ASP A 128 -6.96 14.58 16.18
CA ASP A 128 -7.39 14.83 17.55
C ASP A 128 -7.80 13.53 18.26
N ARG A 129 -8.55 12.65 17.58
CA ARG A 129 -8.92 11.33 18.10
C ARG A 129 -7.72 10.42 18.33
N LEU A 130 -6.76 10.37 17.41
CA LEU A 130 -5.52 9.60 17.60
C LEU A 130 -4.73 10.09 18.82
N GLY A 131 -4.81 11.39 19.15
CA GLY A 131 -4.24 11.95 20.38
C GLY A 131 -4.89 11.41 21.65
N GLU A 132 -6.19 11.12 21.64
CA GLU A 132 -6.92 10.53 22.77
C GLU A 132 -6.55 9.05 23.01
N TYR A 133 -6.22 8.29 21.94
CA TYR A 133 -5.83 6.87 22.04
C TYR A 133 -4.48 6.63 22.77
N PHE A 134 -3.65 7.67 22.92
CA PHE A 134 -2.39 7.58 23.67
C PHE A 134 -2.52 7.93 25.17
N ASP A 135 -3.72 8.25 25.66
CA ASP A 135 -3.96 8.31 27.11
C ASP A 135 -4.06 6.88 27.67
N LEU A 136 -2.98 6.41 28.30
CA LEU A 136 -2.84 5.06 28.89
C LEU A 136 -3.71 4.86 30.15
N SER A 137 -4.78 5.62 30.32
CA SER A 137 -5.70 5.60 31.46
C SER A 137 -6.72 4.45 31.34
N GLY A 138 -6.21 3.22 31.23
CA GLY A 138 -6.81 2.02 31.82
C GLY A 138 -8.16 1.48 31.33
N ASP A 139 -8.90 2.16 30.46
CA ASP A 139 -10.15 1.61 29.91
C ASP A 139 -9.89 0.82 28.61
N SER A 140 -10.47 -0.38 28.57
CA SER A 140 -10.24 -1.40 27.55
C SER A 140 -10.48 -0.87 26.14
N ILE A 141 -9.44 -0.89 25.30
CA ILE A 141 -9.51 -0.58 23.87
C ILE A 141 -10.27 -1.74 23.20
N THR A 142 -11.60 -1.70 23.20
CA THR A 142 -12.44 -2.73 22.54
C THR A 142 -12.89 -2.35 21.13
N ASP A 143 -12.84 -1.07 20.77
CA ASP A 143 -13.29 -0.60 19.45
C ASP A 143 -12.13 0.05 18.68
N ILE A 144 -11.25 -0.80 18.13
CA ILE A 144 -10.39 -0.45 17.00
C ILE A 144 -11.11 -0.77 15.69
N THR A 145 -12.43 -0.59 15.62
CA THR A 145 -13.13 -0.63 14.34
C THR A 145 -12.70 0.62 13.57
N PRO A 146 -11.90 0.49 12.50
CA PRO A 146 -11.72 1.62 11.59
C PRO A 146 -13.11 2.03 11.14
N VAL A 147 -13.43 3.32 11.28
CA VAL A 147 -14.56 3.88 10.53
C VAL A 147 -14.12 3.74 9.08
N LEU A 148 -14.59 2.69 8.40
CA LEU A 148 -14.54 2.63 6.94
C LEU A 148 -15.12 3.97 6.49
N GLY A 149 -14.27 4.83 5.92
CA GLY A 149 -14.68 6.15 5.49
C GLY A 149 -15.95 6.00 4.70
N ASP A 150 -17.02 6.65 5.14
CA ASP A 150 -18.30 6.60 4.48
C ASP A 150 -18.07 7.07 3.04
N SER A 151 -17.91 6.12 2.10
CA SER A 151 -17.91 6.42 0.67
C SER A 151 -19.25 7.01 0.23
N ALA A 152 -20.22 7.07 1.16
CA ALA A 152 -21.51 7.71 1.05
C ALA A 152 -21.54 9.17 1.57
N ALA A 153 -20.40 9.74 1.98
CA ALA A 153 -20.37 11.15 2.39
C ALA A 153 -20.74 12.05 1.19
N PRO A 154 -21.64 13.03 1.36
CA PRO A 154 -22.21 13.80 0.24
C PRO A 154 -21.17 14.66 -0.51
N ASP A 155 -20.01 14.86 0.10
CA ASP A 155 -18.82 15.57 -0.38
C ASP A 155 -17.83 14.67 -1.14
N ARG A 156 -18.18 13.40 -1.36
CA ARG A 156 -17.35 12.40 -2.04
C ARG A 156 -18.10 11.70 -3.18
N ILE A 157 -17.37 11.40 -4.25
CA ILE A 157 -17.83 10.52 -5.33
C ILE A 157 -16.80 9.42 -5.53
N PHE A 158 -17.12 8.23 -5.04
CA PHE A 158 -16.34 7.03 -5.30
C PHE A 158 -16.37 6.69 -6.79
N ILE A 159 -15.19 6.48 -7.38
CA ILE A 159 -15.05 6.11 -8.79
C ILE A 159 -14.98 4.60 -8.91
N ASP A 160 -13.90 3.99 -8.42
CA ASP A 160 -13.70 2.55 -8.45
C ASP A 160 -12.57 2.11 -7.51
N ARG A 161 -12.53 0.82 -7.17
CA ARG A 161 -11.36 0.15 -6.61
C ARG A 161 -10.48 -0.32 -7.77
N VAL A 162 -9.35 0.34 -7.93
CA VAL A 162 -8.57 0.25 -9.17
C VAL A 162 -7.35 -0.65 -9.08
N PHE A 163 -6.88 -0.94 -7.87
CA PHE A 163 -5.70 -1.76 -7.64
C PHE A 163 -5.82 -2.55 -6.34
N SER A 164 -5.37 -3.80 -6.35
CA SER A 164 -5.35 -4.67 -5.16
C SER A 164 -4.04 -5.44 -5.08
N LEU A 165 -3.27 -5.22 -4.02
CA LEU A 165 -2.02 -5.92 -3.77
C LEU A 165 -2.24 -6.99 -2.71
N THR A 166 -2.19 -8.25 -3.13
CA THR A 166 -2.23 -9.43 -2.26
C THR A 166 -1.10 -10.38 -2.64
N LYS A 167 -0.79 -11.35 -1.77
CA LYS A 167 0.17 -12.42 -2.09
C LYS A 167 -0.10 -13.11 -3.44
N SER A 168 -1.37 -13.44 -3.72
CA SER A 168 -1.73 -14.18 -4.94
C SER A 168 -1.68 -13.31 -6.18
N VAL A 169 -2.17 -12.07 -6.10
CA VAL A 169 -2.27 -11.20 -7.28
C VAL A 169 -0.93 -10.51 -7.59
N ALA A 170 -0.08 -10.28 -6.58
CA ALA A 170 1.20 -9.60 -6.78
C ALA A 170 2.06 -10.28 -7.85
N ALA A 171 2.19 -11.62 -7.78
CA ALA A 171 2.97 -12.41 -8.73
C ALA A 171 2.37 -12.41 -10.16
N ASP A 172 1.07 -12.16 -10.28
CA ASP A 172 0.34 -12.20 -11.55
C ASP A 172 0.34 -10.85 -12.29
N TYR A 173 0.70 -9.76 -11.61
CA TYR A 173 0.79 -8.45 -12.27
C TYR A 173 1.90 -8.45 -13.33
N GLY A 174 1.48 -8.46 -14.60
CA GLY A 174 2.37 -8.20 -15.72
C GLY A 174 2.90 -6.77 -15.66
N ILE A 175 4.22 -6.62 -15.78
CA ILE A 175 4.89 -5.33 -15.87
C ILE A 175 5.32 -5.14 -17.33
N THR A 176 4.97 -4.01 -17.93
CA THR A 176 5.43 -3.64 -19.27
C THR A 176 6.94 -3.39 -19.31
N GLU A 177 7.54 -3.36 -20.51
CA GLU A 177 8.95 -2.99 -20.67
C GLU A 177 9.28 -1.59 -20.09
N THR A 178 8.27 -0.72 -20.03
CA THR A 178 8.36 0.63 -19.47
C THR A 178 8.20 0.66 -17.94
N GLY A 179 8.00 -0.48 -17.28
CA GLY A 179 7.84 -0.53 -15.83
C GLY A 179 6.46 -0.08 -15.36
N THR A 180 5.41 -0.49 -16.05
CA THR A 180 4.03 -0.13 -15.70
C THR A 180 3.19 -1.40 -15.56
N ILE A 181 2.40 -1.48 -14.49
CA ILE A 181 1.33 -2.47 -14.35
C ILE A 181 0.08 -1.86 -15.00
N PRO A 182 -0.42 -2.42 -16.11
CA PRO A 182 -1.62 -1.90 -16.76
C PRO A 182 -2.86 -2.23 -15.92
N LEU A 183 -3.72 -1.24 -15.72
CA LEU A 183 -4.95 -1.38 -14.94
C LEU A 183 -6.18 -1.08 -15.82
N PRO A 184 -7.37 -1.54 -15.41
CA PRO A 184 -8.61 -1.19 -16.11
C PRO A 184 -8.78 0.33 -16.22
N ALA A 185 -9.19 0.78 -17.40
CA ALA A 185 -9.52 2.18 -17.62
C ALA A 185 -10.69 2.61 -16.73
N ILE A 186 -10.70 3.88 -16.33
CA ILE A 186 -11.77 4.46 -15.51
C ILE A 186 -12.60 5.44 -16.33
N GLN A 187 -13.85 5.62 -15.93
CA GLN A 187 -14.74 6.66 -16.45
C GLN A 187 -15.14 7.60 -15.33
N LEU A 188 -15.00 8.91 -15.58
CA LEU A 188 -15.45 9.92 -14.63
C LEU A 188 -16.96 10.19 -14.78
N PRO A 189 -17.63 10.62 -13.69
CA PRO A 189 -19.04 10.97 -13.75
C PRO A 189 -19.31 12.18 -14.66
N ASP A 190 -20.54 12.25 -15.17
CA ASP A 190 -21.10 13.39 -15.90
C ASP A 190 -22.50 13.71 -15.31
N PRO A 191 -22.69 14.89 -14.68
CA PRO A 191 -21.75 15.99 -14.54
C PRO A 191 -20.63 15.71 -13.52
N LEU A 192 -19.50 16.39 -13.70
CA LEU A 192 -18.43 16.45 -12.69
C LEU A 192 -18.66 17.66 -11.78
N PRO A 193 -18.99 17.49 -10.49
CA PRO A 193 -19.24 18.63 -9.61
C PRO A 193 -17.99 19.51 -9.47
N PRO A 194 -18.15 20.85 -9.48
CA PRO A 194 -17.03 21.75 -9.30
C PRO A 194 -16.47 21.64 -7.88
N GLY A 195 -15.16 21.88 -7.74
CA GLY A 195 -14.49 21.90 -6.42
C GLY A 195 -14.07 20.53 -5.89
N LEU A 196 -14.37 19.43 -6.60
CA LEU A 196 -13.86 18.11 -6.22
C LEU A 196 -12.48 17.85 -6.86
N ALA A 197 -11.56 17.30 -6.07
CA ALA A 197 -10.24 16.86 -6.51
C ALA A 197 -10.17 15.33 -6.48
N LEU A 198 -9.49 14.74 -7.48
CA LEU A 198 -9.28 13.30 -7.55
C LEU A 198 -8.19 12.88 -6.55
N ARG A 199 -8.53 11.92 -5.70
CA ARG A 199 -7.66 11.36 -4.65
C ARG A 199 -7.58 9.84 -4.77
N VAL A 200 -6.47 9.30 -4.28
CA VAL A 200 -6.22 7.88 -4.06
C VAL A 200 -6.48 7.57 -2.59
N LEU A 201 -7.47 6.71 -2.34
CA LEU A 201 -7.72 6.11 -1.04
C LEU A 201 -6.84 4.87 -0.89
N THR A 202 -6.38 4.60 0.33
CA THR A 202 -5.60 3.40 0.66
C THR A 202 -6.24 2.67 1.82
N GLU A 203 -6.67 1.44 1.58
CA GLU A 203 -7.18 0.52 2.60
C GLU A 203 -6.15 -0.59 2.80
N ILE A 204 -5.77 -0.84 4.05
CA ILE A 204 -4.75 -1.84 4.40
C ILE A 204 -5.40 -2.88 5.29
N THR A 205 -5.53 -4.12 4.82
CA THR A 205 -5.87 -5.26 5.67
C THR A 205 -4.56 -5.91 6.14
N THR A 206 -4.26 -5.81 7.44
CA THR A 206 -3.00 -6.33 7.97
C THR A 206 -3.06 -7.86 8.07
N PHE A 207 -4.07 -8.40 8.74
CA PHE A 207 -4.35 -9.83 8.82
C PHE A 207 -5.79 -10.10 9.28
N GLY A 208 -6.53 -10.95 8.56
CA GLY A 208 -7.90 -11.30 8.91
C GLY A 208 -8.84 -10.09 9.03
N ASN A 209 -9.38 -9.85 10.22
CA ASN A 209 -10.32 -8.74 10.45
C ASN A 209 -9.63 -7.41 10.84
N PHE A 210 -8.31 -7.40 10.96
CA PHE A 210 -7.58 -6.17 11.28
C PHE A 210 -7.33 -5.39 9.99
N ALA A 211 -8.00 -4.24 9.88
CA ALA A 211 -7.88 -3.35 8.75
C ALA A 211 -7.70 -1.90 9.19
N LEU A 212 -7.08 -1.11 8.32
CA LEU A 212 -6.97 0.34 8.42
C LEU A 212 -7.71 0.91 7.21
N GLY A 213 -8.82 1.60 7.50
CA GLY A 213 -9.55 2.40 6.52
C GLY A 213 -9.14 3.86 6.59
N ASP A 214 -9.89 4.72 5.90
CA ASP A 214 -9.65 6.16 5.82
C ASP A 214 -9.31 6.80 7.17
N TYR A 215 -8.23 7.57 7.18
CA TYR A 215 -7.74 8.33 8.33
C TYR A 215 -7.40 7.53 9.60
N ALA A 216 -7.51 6.20 9.59
CA ALA A 216 -7.11 5.34 10.71
C ALA A 216 -5.60 5.42 11.02
N SER A 217 -4.80 5.80 10.02
CA SER A 217 -3.36 6.00 10.12
C SER A 217 -2.91 7.03 9.09
N GLY A 218 -1.74 7.64 9.26
CA GLY A 218 -1.12 8.48 8.22
C GLY A 218 -0.92 7.74 6.88
N LEU A 219 -0.92 6.41 6.90
CA LEU A 219 -0.87 5.55 5.70
C LEU A 219 -2.19 5.47 4.93
N THR A 220 -3.30 5.88 5.51
CA THR A 220 -4.65 5.78 4.93
C THR A 220 -5.32 7.14 4.77
N PHE A 221 -4.54 8.22 4.85
CA PHE A 221 -5.02 9.55 4.47
C PHE A 221 -5.18 9.60 2.95
N PRO A 222 -6.27 10.19 2.41
CA PRO A 222 -6.44 10.36 0.98
C PRO A 222 -5.28 11.14 0.36
N GLU A 223 -4.66 10.58 -0.67
CA GLU A 223 -3.50 11.15 -1.34
C GLU A 223 -3.90 11.78 -2.67
N PRO A 224 -3.43 12.99 -3.05
CA PRO A 224 -3.63 13.47 -4.42
C PRO A 224 -3.05 12.48 -5.43
N LEU A 225 -3.77 12.29 -6.55
CA LEU A 225 -3.18 11.55 -7.66
C LEU A 225 -1.95 12.30 -8.19
N VAL A 226 -0.89 11.57 -8.53
CA VAL A 226 0.33 12.15 -9.08
C VAL A 226 0.09 12.60 -10.53
N ASP A 227 0.36 13.88 -10.80
CA ASP A 227 0.31 14.52 -12.12
C ASP A 227 -0.90 14.13 -13.00
N PRO A 228 -2.15 14.31 -12.53
CA PRO A 228 -3.33 13.97 -13.30
C PRO A 228 -3.43 14.81 -14.59
N PRO A 229 -3.86 14.22 -15.72
CA PRO A 229 -4.21 14.99 -16.90
C PRO A 229 -5.45 15.87 -16.61
N PRO A 230 -5.74 16.88 -17.44
CA PRO A 230 -6.99 17.64 -17.33
C PRO A 230 -8.22 16.71 -17.35
N LEU A 231 -9.00 16.78 -16.27
CA LEU A 231 -10.19 15.94 -16.09
C LEU A 231 -11.42 16.60 -16.76
N THR A 232 -12.17 15.82 -17.53
CA THR A 232 -13.38 16.26 -18.22
C THR A 232 -14.59 15.44 -17.74
N PRO A 233 -15.78 16.04 -17.57
CA PRO A 233 -17.01 15.29 -17.28
C PRO A 233 -17.22 14.15 -18.28
N GLY A 234 -17.54 12.95 -17.78
CA GLY A 234 -17.76 11.77 -18.62
C GLY A 234 -16.50 11.18 -19.28
N GLY A 235 -15.31 11.77 -19.05
CA GLY A 235 -14.07 11.39 -19.69
C GLY A 235 -13.61 9.98 -19.32
N SER A 236 -13.01 9.29 -20.30
CA SER A 236 -12.40 7.96 -20.13
C SER A 236 -10.88 8.07 -20.09
N TYR A 237 -10.27 7.46 -19.08
CA TYR A 237 -8.83 7.55 -18.83
C TYR A 237 -8.21 6.16 -18.71
N ALA A 238 -7.08 5.97 -19.39
CA ALA A 238 -6.25 4.80 -19.15
C ALA A 238 -5.57 4.94 -17.78
N LEU A 239 -5.45 3.83 -17.07
CA LEU A 239 -4.87 3.78 -15.74
C LEU A 239 -3.71 2.77 -15.74
N GLY A 240 -2.64 3.13 -15.05
CA GLY A 240 -1.55 2.22 -14.76
C GLY A 240 -0.92 2.53 -13.41
N TYR A 241 -0.18 1.57 -12.88
CA TYR A 241 0.68 1.77 -11.73
C TYR A 241 2.15 1.75 -12.19
N GLU A 242 2.87 2.85 -12.02
CA GLU A 242 4.30 2.94 -12.31
C GLU A 242 5.10 2.22 -11.25
N THR A 243 6.03 1.34 -11.67
CA THR A 243 6.92 0.60 -10.78
C THR A 243 8.38 1.08 -10.87
N LEU A 244 8.73 1.85 -11.90
CA LEU A 244 10.06 2.43 -12.08
C LEU A 244 10.07 3.93 -11.76
N GLY A 245 11.17 4.42 -11.17
CA GLY A 245 11.26 5.82 -10.78
C GLY A 245 10.45 6.12 -9.52
N VAL A 246 9.46 7.02 -9.64
CA VAL A 246 8.54 7.35 -8.53
C VAL A 246 7.32 6.44 -8.64
N PRO A 247 7.14 5.43 -7.77
CA PRO A 247 6.02 4.53 -7.89
C PRO A 247 4.69 5.25 -7.64
N GLY A 248 3.60 4.67 -8.17
CA GLY A 248 2.24 5.12 -7.87
C GLY A 248 1.30 5.04 -9.07
N LEU A 249 0.02 5.32 -8.82
CA LEU A 249 -0.99 5.37 -9.87
C LEU A 249 -0.76 6.56 -10.82
N ARG A 250 -1.03 6.36 -12.10
CA ARG A 250 -1.00 7.37 -13.16
C ARG A 250 -2.22 7.25 -14.05
N LEU A 251 -2.78 8.40 -14.40
CA LEU A 251 -3.82 8.50 -15.43
C LEU A 251 -3.24 9.10 -16.70
N SER A 252 -3.69 8.60 -17.85
CA SER A 252 -3.47 9.22 -19.14
C SER A 252 -4.78 9.28 -19.93
N GLN A 253 -4.92 10.26 -20.81
CA GLN A 253 -6.09 10.32 -21.67
C GLN A 253 -6.11 9.07 -22.56
N SER A 254 -7.23 8.37 -22.57
CA SER A 254 -7.40 7.23 -23.46
C SER A 254 -7.42 7.76 -24.90
N GLU A 255 -6.44 7.37 -25.74
CA GLU A 255 -6.51 7.68 -27.16
C GLU A 255 -7.78 7.04 -27.71
N VAL A 256 -8.79 7.85 -28.03
CA VAL A 256 -9.93 7.37 -28.81
C VAL A 256 -9.35 6.85 -30.12
N PRO A 257 -9.56 5.57 -30.50
CA PRO A 257 -9.10 5.09 -31.78
C PRO A 257 -9.71 6.00 -32.83
N ARG A 258 -8.88 6.64 -33.66
CA ARG A 258 -9.37 7.41 -34.82
C ARG A 258 -10.12 6.44 -35.72
N SER A 259 -11.43 6.35 -35.53
CA SER A 259 -12.30 5.61 -36.45
C SER A 259 -12.09 6.21 -37.84
N ASN A 260 -11.77 5.34 -38.79
CA ASN A 260 -11.51 5.66 -40.19
C ASN A 260 -12.57 6.65 -40.71
N GLN A 261 -12.20 7.92 -40.86
CA GLN A 261 -12.87 8.79 -41.82
C GLN A 261 -12.59 8.18 -43.19
N ARG A 262 -13.59 7.48 -43.73
CA ARG A 262 -13.62 7.11 -45.14
C ARG A 262 -13.53 8.40 -45.94
N ASP A 263 -12.55 8.45 -46.84
CA ASP A 263 -12.50 9.37 -47.96
C ASP A 263 -13.79 9.24 -48.80
N GLU A 264 -14.81 10.04 -48.49
CA GLU A 264 -15.86 10.38 -49.44
C GLU A 264 -15.47 11.67 -50.16
N ARG A 265 -14.52 11.56 -51.09
CA ARG A 265 -14.42 12.46 -52.25
C ARG A 265 -13.99 11.69 -53.49
N SER A 266 -14.98 11.12 -54.17
CA SER A 266 -14.93 10.85 -55.61
C SER A 266 -16.36 10.75 -56.14
N ASN A 267 -16.93 11.91 -56.49
CA ASN A 267 -17.63 12.15 -57.76
C ASN A 267 -17.99 13.63 -57.90
#